data_AF-A0A819XYP4-F1
#
_entry.id   AF-A0A819XYP4-F1
#
_cell.length_a   1.000
_cell.length_b   1.000
_cell.length_c   1.000
_cell.angle_alpha   90.00
_cell.angle_beta   90.00
_cell.angle_gamma   90.00
#
_symmetry.space_group_name_H-M   'P 1'
#
loop_
_entity.id
_entity.type
_entity.pdbx_description
1 polymer ?
#
loop_
_entity_poly.entity_id
_entity_poly.type
_entity_poly.pdbx_seq_one_letter_code
_entity_poly.pdbx_strand_id
1 'polypeptide(L)'
;MVNGTEATVKDIVWDDKDNIILPTCNRCIFPNLDRAMTVTLPKHIELELDNGSIYKMLPDEVSFKDKNGIWMTRRQFLLSLGYAITVHRSQCMTYDKLVVDLTGINWKPDKAESKRKPEDLIIHEKQEQLFCGRHVLRALSLTLDLFDDDYLIEVAQNIAATEQINRHGGAIQLTKYYYENTGEYDIQVLKAALMNIFNIDLIQIGTLQPNSLILSHIQQVQAFLIQQNYHYYCLRRFRLTEDYFFKIDYKNPTYHVRIHRDNILNFLKTLLEHGSNIYVTVQYISDAIEDEITTDNIKTRLWALPDAPADREALVNI
;
A
#
# COMPACT_ATOMS: atom_id res chain seq x y z
N MET A 1 -1.84 4.46 -28.65
CA MET A 1 -0.99 5.60 -28.23
C MET A 1 0.32 5.06 -27.66
N VAL A 2 1.46 5.70 -27.93
CA VAL A 2 2.78 5.29 -27.44
C VAL A 2 2.95 5.76 -25.99
N ASN A 3 3.77 5.05 -25.21
CA ASN A 3 4.16 5.34 -23.83
C ASN A 3 4.49 6.82 -23.55
N GLY A 4 4.22 7.26 -22.32
CA GLY A 4 4.91 8.39 -21.71
C GLY A 4 4.11 9.70 -21.59
N THR A 5 2.89 9.66 -21.06
CA THR A 5 2.25 10.89 -20.56
C THR A 5 1.85 10.66 -19.11
N GLU A 6 2.63 11.24 -18.20
CA GLU A 6 2.27 11.35 -16.79
C GLU A 6 1.17 12.40 -16.64
N ALA A 7 0.04 11.98 -16.09
CA ALA A 7 -0.96 12.87 -15.54
C ALA A 7 -1.15 12.47 -14.07
N THR A 8 -0.95 13.41 -13.16
CA THR A 8 -1.18 13.22 -11.73
C THR A 8 -2.69 13.19 -11.48
N VAL A 9 -3.24 12.02 -11.21
CA VAL A 9 -4.60 11.91 -10.67
C VAL A 9 -4.50 12.19 -9.18
N LYS A 10 -5.13 13.28 -8.71
CA LYS A 10 -5.35 13.47 -7.27
C LYS A 10 -6.42 12.48 -6.84
N ASP A 11 -6.13 11.74 -5.77
CA ASP A 11 -6.96 10.68 -5.20
C ASP A 11 -8.45 11.00 -5.23
N ILE A 12 -9.22 10.11 -5.85
CA ILE A 12 -10.65 10.00 -5.59
C ILE A 12 -10.77 9.12 -4.36
N VAL A 13 -10.95 9.76 -3.19
CA VAL A 13 -11.37 9.08 -1.98
C VAL A 13 -12.79 8.59 -2.21
N TRP A 14 -12.97 7.27 -2.29
CA TRP A 14 -14.31 6.67 -2.24
C TRP A 14 -14.70 6.54 -0.77
N ASP A 15 -15.70 7.32 -0.34
CA ASP A 15 -16.48 7.00 0.87
C ASP A 15 -17.35 5.80 0.46
N ASP A 16 -16.96 4.59 0.88
CA ASP A 16 -17.58 3.27 0.58
C ASP A 16 -19.05 3.12 1.07
N LYS A 17 -19.79 4.23 1.22
CA LYS A 17 -21.12 4.23 1.83
C LYS A 17 -22.25 3.91 0.88
N ASP A 18 -22.03 4.06 -0.42
CA ASP A 18 -23.05 3.75 -1.42
C ASP A 18 -22.43 2.88 -2.52
N ASN A 19 -22.84 1.60 -2.59
CA ASN A 19 -22.61 0.75 -3.75
C ASN A 19 -23.37 1.36 -4.95
N ILE A 20 -22.80 2.39 -5.57
CA ILE A 20 -23.35 2.98 -6.79
C ILE A 20 -23.06 1.98 -7.91
N ILE A 21 -24.05 1.13 -8.19
CA ILE A 21 -24.04 0.30 -9.40
C ILE A 21 -24.21 1.25 -10.57
N LEU A 22 -23.11 1.55 -11.26
CA LEU A 22 -23.16 2.33 -12.49
C LEU A 22 -23.88 1.50 -13.58
N PRO A 23 -24.86 2.10 -14.29
CA PRO A 23 -25.59 1.40 -15.34
C PRO A 23 -24.67 1.04 -16.50
N THR A 24 -24.80 -0.18 -17.03
CA THR A 24 -23.95 -0.71 -18.10
C THR A 24 -24.49 -0.28 -19.47
N CYS A 25 -23.60 0.14 -20.37
CA CYS A 25 -23.99 0.41 -21.76
C CYS A 25 -24.29 -0.90 -22.50
N ASN A 26 -25.53 -1.07 -22.96
CA ASN A 26 -25.97 -2.24 -23.70
C ASN A 26 -25.91 -2.04 -25.21
N ARG A 27 -26.19 -0.82 -25.69
CA ARG A 27 -26.24 -0.52 -27.12
C ARG A 27 -25.74 0.89 -27.41
N CYS A 28 -24.90 1.01 -28.44
CA CYS A 28 -24.46 2.30 -28.99
C CYS A 28 -25.17 2.55 -30.31
N ILE A 29 -25.88 3.68 -30.41
CA ILE A 29 -26.67 4.10 -31.57
C ILE A 29 -25.97 5.31 -32.20
N PHE A 30 -25.81 5.27 -33.52
CA PHE A 30 -25.21 6.35 -34.30
C PHE A 30 -26.31 7.06 -35.09
N PRO A 31 -26.99 8.07 -34.51
CA PRO A 31 -28.09 8.75 -35.18
C PRO A 31 -27.57 9.46 -36.43
N ASN A 32 -28.25 9.25 -37.56
CA ASN A 32 -27.90 9.83 -38.85
C ASN A 32 -26.53 9.39 -39.40
N LEU A 33 -26.06 8.19 -39.06
CA LEU A 33 -25.02 7.53 -39.85
C LEU A 33 -25.64 7.16 -41.20
N ASP A 34 -25.62 8.11 -42.13
CA ASP A 34 -26.17 7.94 -43.46
C ASP A 34 -25.52 6.71 -44.11
N ARG A 35 -26.30 5.84 -44.75
CA ARG A 35 -25.76 4.62 -45.39
C ARG A 35 -24.80 4.95 -46.54
N ALA A 36 -24.83 6.18 -47.03
CA ALA A 36 -23.80 6.72 -47.90
C ALA A 36 -22.57 7.05 -47.05
N MET A 37 -21.44 6.40 -47.32
CA MET A 37 -20.16 6.48 -46.57
C MET A 37 -19.51 7.89 -46.57
N THR A 38 -20.23 8.93 -46.15
CA THR A 38 -19.67 10.27 -45.98
C THR A 38 -18.82 10.31 -44.72
N VAL A 39 -17.60 10.83 -44.87
CA VAL A 39 -16.48 10.82 -43.91
C VAL A 39 -16.74 11.68 -42.65
N THR A 40 -17.92 12.27 -42.49
CA THR A 40 -18.25 13.14 -41.37
C THR A 40 -18.65 12.36 -40.13
N LEU A 41 -17.91 12.58 -39.03
CA LEU A 41 -18.24 12.05 -37.70
C LEU A 41 -19.65 12.52 -37.28
N PRO A 42 -20.50 11.64 -36.73
CA PRO A 42 -21.82 12.06 -36.26
C PRO A 42 -21.71 13.11 -35.16
N LYS A 43 -22.71 13.99 -35.05
CA LYS A 43 -22.72 15.08 -34.05
C LYS A 43 -22.75 14.55 -32.62
N HIS A 44 -23.39 13.40 -32.41
CA HIS A 44 -23.46 12.68 -31.15
C HIS A 44 -23.71 11.20 -31.41
N ILE A 45 -23.51 10.40 -30.39
CA ILE A 45 -24.01 9.02 -30.30
C ILE A 45 -24.96 8.92 -29.11
N GLU A 46 -25.86 7.94 -29.17
CA GLU A 46 -26.78 7.63 -28.08
C GLU A 46 -26.40 6.28 -27.47
N LEU A 47 -26.15 6.26 -26.16
CA LEU A 47 -25.83 5.08 -25.38
C LEU A 47 -27.07 4.66 -24.61
N GLU A 48 -27.64 3.51 -24.98
CA GLU A 48 -28.74 2.91 -24.24
C GLU A 48 -28.18 2.01 -23.15
N LEU A 49 -28.56 2.31 -21.92
CA LEU A 49 -28.08 1.63 -20.72
C LEU A 49 -29.03 0.51 -20.31
N ASP A 50 -28.56 -0.41 -19.46
CA ASP A 50 -29.33 -1.54 -18.92
C ASP A 50 -30.61 -1.16 -18.16
N ASN A 51 -30.63 0.01 -17.53
CA ASN A 51 -31.82 0.58 -16.91
C ASN A 51 -32.82 1.22 -17.91
N GLY A 52 -32.56 1.14 -19.22
CA GLY A 52 -33.39 1.69 -20.29
C GLY A 52 -33.20 3.19 -20.55
N SER A 53 -32.31 3.87 -19.80
CA SER A 53 -32.01 5.28 -20.03
C SER A 53 -31.12 5.46 -21.26
N ILE A 54 -31.22 6.65 -21.89
CA ILE A 54 -30.43 7.02 -23.06
C ILE A 54 -29.51 8.17 -22.67
N TYR A 55 -28.20 7.95 -22.80
CA TYR A 55 -27.17 8.96 -22.60
C TYR A 55 -26.64 9.47 -23.95
N LYS A 56 -26.63 10.79 -24.14
CA LYS A 56 -26.11 11.41 -25.36
C LYS A 56 -24.65 11.80 -25.17
N MET A 57 -23.76 11.19 -25.95
CA MET A 57 -22.34 11.50 -25.92
C MET A 57 -21.95 12.34 -27.12
N LEU A 58 -21.27 13.45 -26.86
CA LEU A 58 -20.67 14.31 -27.87
C LEU A 58 -19.23 13.89 -28.14
N PRO A 59 -18.70 14.13 -29.35
CA PRO A 59 -17.29 13.90 -29.61
C PRO A 59 -16.46 14.95 -28.88
N ASP A 60 -15.39 14.49 -28.23
CA ASP A 60 -14.45 15.33 -27.49
C ASP A 60 -13.15 15.53 -28.29
N GLU A 61 -12.35 16.53 -27.91
CA GLU A 61 -11.05 16.81 -28.51
C GLU A 61 -9.93 16.34 -27.60
N VAL A 62 -9.15 15.36 -28.06
CA VAL A 62 -7.99 14.83 -27.35
C VAL A 62 -6.73 15.36 -28.00
N SER A 63 -5.87 15.99 -27.20
CA SER A 63 -4.58 16.54 -27.62
C SER A 63 -3.43 15.72 -27.05
N PHE A 64 -2.42 15.42 -27.87
CA PHE A 64 -1.22 14.70 -27.45
C PHE A 64 0.00 15.18 -28.24
N LYS A 65 1.20 15.05 -27.66
CA LYS A 65 2.46 15.32 -28.37
C LYS A 65 2.93 14.07 -29.12
N ASP A 66 3.38 14.24 -30.35
CA ASP A 66 4.07 13.19 -31.08
C ASP A 66 5.53 13.01 -30.57
N LYS A 67 6.26 12.06 -31.17
CA LYS A 67 7.67 11.79 -30.83
C LYS A 67 8.62 12.97 -31.07
N ASN A 68 8.21 13.98 -31.85
CA ASN A 68 8.99 15.18 -32.14
C ASN A 68 8.53 16.37 -31.28
N GLY A 69 7.62 16.16 -30.32
CA GLY A 69 7.05 17.20 -29.47
C GLY A 69 5.98 18.06 -30.15
N ILE A 70 5.52 17.70 -31.35
CA ILE A 70 4.47 18.42 -32.08
C ILE A 70 3.11 18.06 -31.49
N TRP A 71 2.31 19.08 -31.17
CA TRP A 71 0.93 18.88 -30.72
C TRP A 71 0.04 18.40 -31.86
N MET A 72 -0.60 17.26 -31.63
CA MET A 72 -1.60 16.66 -32.49
C MET A 72 -2.94 16.69 -31.76
N THR A 73 -4.00 17.08 -32.46
CA THR A 73 -5.36 17.05 -31.92
C THR A 73 -6.21 16.05 -32.70
N ARG A 74 -7.10 15.35 -31.99
CA ARG A 74 -8.06 14.42 -32.58
C ARG A 74 -9.43 14.64 -31.95
N ARG A 75 -10.43 14.86 -32.79
CA ARG A 75 -11.83 14.86 -32.38
C ARG A 75 -12.43 13.47 -32.52
N GLN A 76 -12.86 12.86 -31.42
CA GLN A 76 -13.42 11.50 -31.38
C GLN A 76 -14.40 11.33 -30.22
N PHE A 77 -15.26 10.30 -30.26
CA PHE A 77 -16.00 9.90 -29.07
C PHE A 77 -15.05 9.24 -28.05
N LEU A 78 -15.23 9.53 -26.77
CA LEU A 78 -14.43 8.94 -25.68
C LEU A 78 -14.92 7.53 -25.33
N LEU A 79 -14.97 6.66 -26.34
CA LEU A 79 -15.31 5.25 -26.20
C LEU A 79 -14.28 4.39 -26.89
N SER A 80 -13.99 3.26 -26.27
CA SER A 80 -13.25 2.16 -26.88
C SER A 80 -14.07 0.89 -26.74
N LEU A 81 -13.86 -0.07 -27.65
CA LEU A 81 -14.33 -1.43 -27.41
C LEU A 81 -13.61 -1.96 -26.18
N GLY A 82 -14.38 -2.40 -25.18
CA GLY A 82 -13.89 -2.83 -23.87
C GLY A 82 -13.98 -4.34 -23.63
N TYR A 83 -14.25 -5.15 -24.66
CA TYR A 83 -14.33 -6.62 -24.51
C TYR A 83 -13.01 -7.24 -24.04
N ALA A 84 -11.88 -6.60 -24.39
CA ALA A 84 -10.56 -6.99 -23.95
C ALA A 84 -9.67 -5.75 -23.85
N ILE A 85 -8.78 -5.76 -22.86
CA ILE A 85 -7.73 -4.76 -22.70
C ILE A 85 -6.44 -5.50 -22.35
N THR A 86 -5.31 -5.01 -22.87
CA THR A 86 -4.00 -5.55 -22.49
C THR A 86 -3.60 -4.97 -21.14
N VAL A 87 -2.90 -5.75 -20.30
CA VAL A 87 -2.36 -5.29 -19.00
C VAL A 87 -1.58 -3.97 -19.11
N HIS A 88 -0.75 -3.82 -20.14
CA HIS A 88 0.02 -2.60 -20.38
C HIS A 88 -0.85 -1.35 -20.63
N ARG A 89 -2.06 -1.53 -21.17
CA ARG A 89 -3.01 -0.45 -21.43
C ARG A 89 -3.89 -0.14 -20.22
N SER A 90 -3.96 -1.06 -19.26
CA SER A 90 -4.73 -0.90 -18.03
C SER A 90 -3.93 -0.28 -16.88
N GLN A 91 -2.65 0.03 -17.09
CA GLN A 91 -1.79 0.61 -16.08
C GLN A 91 -2.36 1.93 -15.54
N CYS A 92 -2.40 2.05 -14.22
CA CYS A 92 -2.94 3.21 -13.48
C CYS A 92 -4.41 3.55 -13.79
N MET A 93 -5.20 2.57 -14.23
CA MET A 93 -6.64 2.73 -14.43
C MET A 93 -7.42 1.86 -13.43
N THR A 94 -8.53 2.39 -12.94
CA THR A 94 -9.46 1.65 -12.09
C THR A 94 -10.55 1.01 -12.94
N TYR A 95 -10.83 -0.27 -12.72
CA TYR A 95 -11.88 -1.02 -13.40
C TYR A 95 -12.85 -1.59 -12.37
N ASP A 96 -14.14 -1.52 -12.68
CA ASP A 96 -15.23 -2.12 -11.91
C ASP A 96 -15.58 -3.54 -12.40
N LYS A 97 -15.31 -3.85 -13.68
CA LYS A 97 -15.59 -5.15 -14.30
C LYS A 97 -14.42 -5.64 -15.16
N LEU A 98 -13.68 -6.64 -14.68
CA LEU A 98 -12.57 -7.28 -15.40
C LEU A 98 -12.62 -8.81 -15.22
N VAL A 99 -12.44 -9.55 -16.31
CA VAL A 99 -12.24 -11.01 -16.27
C VAL A 99 -10.86 -11.31 -16.82
N VAL A 100 -10.02 -11.98 -16.02
CA VAL A 100 -8.65 -12.33 -16.41
C VAL A 100 -8.52 -13.85 -16.41
N ASP A 101 -8.27 -14.43 -17.59
CA ASP A 101 -7.95 -15.85 -17.71
C ASP A 101 -6.43 -16.05 -17.56
N LEU A 102 -6.04 -16.70 -16.47
CA LEU A 102 -4.66 -17.06 -16.17
C LEU A 102 -4.39 -18.55 -16.43
N THR A 103 -5.25 -19.24 -17.19
CA THR A 103 -5.06 -20.63 -17.59
C THR A 103 -4.32 -20.67 -18.93
N GLY A 104 -3.19 -21.40 -19.00
CA GLY A 104 -2.34 -21.47 -20.21
C GLY A 104 -1.07 -20.64 -20.17
N ILE A 105 -0.91 -19.75 -19.18
CA ILE A 105 0.41 -19.18 -18.85
C ILE A 105 1.19 -20.27 -18.11
N ASN A 106 1.93 -21.09 -18.85
CA ASN A 106 3.00 -21.92 -18.27
C ASN A 106 4.12 -20.99 -17.85
N TRP A 107 3.95 -20.35 -16.69
CA TRP A 107 4.96 -19.51 -16.10
C TRP A 107 6.15 -20.40 -15.78
N LYS A 108 7.16 -20.36 -16.65
CA LYS A 108 8.49 -20.84 -16.30
C LYS A 108 9.15 -19.61 -15.69
N PRO A 109 9.43 -19.59 -14.37
CA PRO A 109 10.31 -18.57 -13.83
C PRO A 109 11.53 -18.54 -14.75
N ASP A 110 11.91 -17.36 -15.18
CA ASP A 110 13.12 -17.24 -15.97
C ASP A 110 14.24 -17.96 -15.17
N LYS A 111 15.08 -18.77 -15.80
CA LYS A 111 16.09 -19.57 -15.06
C LYS A 111 17.03 -18.70 -14.20
N ALA A 112 17.03 -17.39 -14.43
CA ALA A 112 17.68 -16.38 -13.61
C ALA A 112 16.90 -16.01 -12.32
N GLU A 113 15.56 -16.02 -12.36
CA GLU A 113 14.70 -15.72 -11.21
C GLU A 113 14.55 -16.90 -10.24
N SER A 114 14.58 -18.15 -10.74
CA SER A 114 14.54 -19.35 -9.89
C SER A 114 15.77 -19.52 -8.97
N LYS A 115 16.76 -18.63 -9.07
CA LYS A 115 17.95 -18.59 -8.21
C LYS A 115 17.91 -17.47 -7.17
N ARG A 116 16.98 -16.52 -7.27
CA ARG A 116 16.85 -15.46 -6.27
C ARG A 116 16.31 -16.10 -5.00
N LYS A 117 17.08 -15.96 -3.92
CA LYS A 117 16.61 -16.36 -2.60
C LYS A 117 15.53 -15.36 -2.17
N PRO A 118 14.57 -15.74 -1.32
CA PRO A 118 13.55 -14.80 -0.82
C PRO A 118 14.13 -13.50 -0.24
N GLU A 119 15.33 -13.58 0.34
CA GLU A 119 16.09 -12.43 0.84
C GLU A 119 16.47 -11.40 -0.25
N ASP A 120 16.63 -11.83 -1.50
CA ASP A 120 16.95 -10.93 -2.63
C ASP A 120 15.73 -10.11 -3.09
N LEU A 121 14.52 -10.46 -2.62
CA LEU A 121 13.27 -9.73 -2.92
C LEU A 121 12.95 -8.66 -1.86
N ILE A 122 13.65 -8.68 -0.71
CA ILE A 122 13.45 -7.70 0.35
C ILE A 122 14.12 -6.41 -0.07
N ILE A 123 13.32 -5.38 -0.35
CA ILE A 123 13.84 -4.06 -0.69
C ILE A 123 14.57 -3.51 0.54
N HIS A 124 15.88 -3.30 0.39
CA HIS A 124 16.72 -2.74 1.42
C HIS A 124 17.31 -1.42 0.91
N GLU A 125 16.88 -0.31 1.51
CA GLU A 125 17.47 1.01 1.26
C GLU A 125 18.70 1.14 2.16
N LYS A 126 19.81 1.66 1.65
CA LYS A 126 20.93 1.94 2.55
C LYS A 126 20.58 3.17 3.38
N GLN A 127 20.61 3.08 4.71
CA GLN A 127 20.42 4.26 5.55
C GLN A 127 21.65 5.17 5.43
N GLU A 128 21.47 6.32 4.77
CA GLU A 128 22.56 7.27 4.54
C GLU A 128 22.78 8.26 5.72
N GLN A 129 21.88 8.32 6.72
CA GLN A 129 21.94 9.25 7.88
C GLN A 129 21.24 8.66 9.13
N LEU A 130 20.99 9.44 10.19
CA LEU A 130 20.35 8.98 11.44
C LEU A 130 18.81 8.78 11.35
N PHE A 131 18.21 8.82 10.15
CA PHE A 131 16.77 8.65 9.90
C PHE A 131 16.25 7.21 10.10
N CYS A 132 16.63 6.51 11.16
CA CYS A 132 16.20 5.13 11.41
C CYS A 132 14.67 5.02 11.53
N GLY A 133 13.98 6.05 12.03
CA GLY A 133 12.52 6.12 12.11
C GLY A 133 11.84 6.02 10.73
N ARG A 134 12.30 6.81 9.76
CA ARG A 134 11.80 6.75 8.38
C ARG A 134 12.01 5.37 7.75
N HIS A 135 13.23 4.86 7.85
CA HIS A 135 13.60 3.59 7.22
C HIS A 135 12.84 2.41 7.85
N VAL A 136 12.64 2.39 9.18
CA VAL A 136 11.86 1.33 9.82
C VAL A 136 10.40 1.36 9.39
N LEU A 137 9.81 2.55 9.16
CA LEU A 137 8.44 2.66 8.65
C LEU A 137 8.32 2.13 7.22
N ARG A 138 9.25 2.48 6.33
CA ARG A 138 9.30 1.93 4.97
C ARG A 138 9.48 0.41 4.96
N ALA A 139 10.33 -0.10 5.85
CA ALA A 139 10.50 -1.54 6.05
C ALA A 139 9.22 -2.23 6.53
N LEU A 140 8.48 -1.54 7.41
CA LEU A 140 7.25 -2.03 8.02
C LEU A 140 6.03 -1.89 7.12
N SER A 141 6.00 -0.98 6.15
CA SER A 141 4.88 -0.87 5.19
C SER A 141 5.19 -1.42 3.79
N LEU A 142 6.46 -1.68 3.46
CA LEU A 142 6.92 -1.89 2.07
C LEU A 142 6.53 -0.76 1.12
N THR A 143 6.27 0.45 1.61
CA THR A 143 5.96 1.60 0.73
C THR A 143 7.13 2.58 0.79
N LEU A 144 7.89 2.68 -0.30
CA LEU A 144 9.12 3.48 -0.33
C LEU A 144 8.86 4.99 -0.17
N ASP A 145 7.72 5.49 -0.65
CA ASP A 145 7.56 6.94 -0.84
C ASP A 145 6.53 7.60 0.10
N LEU A 146 5.86 6.84 0.97
CA LEU A 146 4.79 7.40 1.82
C LEU A 146 5.30 8.05 3.11
N PHE A 147 6.50 7.68 3.56
CA PHE A 147 7.13 8.24 4.75
C PHE A 147 8.39 8.99 4.30
N ASP A 148 8.24 10.26 4.01
CA ASP A 148 9.35 11.20 3.84
C ASP A 148 9.57 12.03 5.12
N ASP A 149 10.67 12.78 5.16
CA ASP A 149 11.04 13.54 6.35
C ASP A 149 10.08 14.69 6.61
N ASP A 150 9.58 15.34 5.55
CA ASP A 150 8.64 16.46 5.65
C ASP A 150 7.34 16.01 6.30
N TYR A 151 6.80 14.86 5.89
CA TYR A 151 5.62 14.25 6.49
C TYR A 151 5.86 13.88 7.97
N LEU A 152 6.97 13.23 8.29
CA LEU A 152 7.25 12.85 9.68
C LEU A 152 7.48 14.06 10.60
N ILE A 153 8.06 15.14 10.07
CA ILE A 153 8.19 16.42 10.78
C ILE A 153 6.81 17.03 11.03
N GLU A 154 5.91 17.03 10.04
CA GLU A 154 4.53 17.50 10.20
C GLU A 154 3.79 16.70 11.29
N VAL A 155 3.90 15.38 11.27
CA VAL A 155 3.33 14.49 12.30
C VAL A 155 3.87 14.86 13.69
N ALA A 156 5.19 15.04 13.83
CA ALA A 156 5.81 15.44 15.09
C ALA A 156 5.33 16.82 15.59
N GLN A 157 5.14 17.78 14.69
CA GLN A 157 4.61 19.11 15.00
C GLN A 157 3.15 19.03 15.48
N ASN A 158 2.33 18.21 14.83
CA ASN A 158 0.92 18.02 15.20
C ASN A 158 0.76 17.38 16.58
N ILE A 159 1.61 16.38 16.91
CA ILE A 159 1.66 15.80 18.26
C ILE A 159 2.05 16.87 19.28
N ALA A 160 3.11 17.62 19.01
CA ALA A 160 3.59 18.68 19.91
C ALA A 160 2.52 19.77 20.15
N ALA A 161 1.82 20.20 19.10
CA ALA A 161 0.75 21.20 19.19
C ALA A 161 -0.43 20.68 20.03
N THR A 162 -0.82 19.42 19.83
CA THR A 162 -1.91 18.78 20.60
C THR A 162 -1.56 18.68 22.08
N GLU A 163 -0.34 18.26 22.40
CA GLU A 163 0.12 18.22 23.79
C GLU A 163 0.23 19.61 24.43
N GLN A 164 0.66 20.62 23.69
CA GLN A 164 0.74 21.99 24.17
C GLN A 164 -0.64 22.53 24.56
N ILE A 165 -1.67 22.27 23.76
CA ILE A 165 -3.06 22.63 24.06
C ILE A 165 -3.51 21.91 25.35
N ASN A 166 -3.21 20.63 25.49
CA ASN A 166 -3.62 19.83 26.65
C ASN A 166 -2.95 20.26 27.96
N ARG A 167 -1.73 20.80 27.92
CA ARG A 167 -0.96 21.12 29.14
C ARG A 167 -1.23 22.48 29.78
N HIS A 168 -2.06 23.36 29.19
CA HIS A 168 -2.57 24.62 29.80
C HIS A 168 -1.56 25.51 30.57
N GLY A 169 -0.25 25.42 30.29
CA GLY A 169 0.76 26.17 31.03
C GLY A 169 2.19 25.86 30.63
N GLY A 170 2.85 26.82 29.99
CA GLY A 170 4.29 26.78 29.68
C GLY A 170 4.60 26.43 28.23
N ALA A 171 4.97 27.44 27.44
CA ALA A 171 5.47 27.29 26.08
C ALA A 171 6.91 26.73 26.08
N ILE A 172 7.09 25.49 26.53
CA ILE A 172 8.34 24.76 26.30
C ILE A 172 8.29 24.24 24.85
N GLN A 173 9.42 24.30 24.14
CA GLN A 173 9.62 23.77 22.78
C GLN A 173 9.43 22.24 22.74
N LEU A 174 8.20 21.74 22.89
CA LEU A 174 7.86 20.31 22.85
C LEU A 174 8.25 19.66 21.52
N THR A 175 8.37 20.43 20.44
CA THR A 175 8.79 19.92 19.12
C THR A 175 10.16 19.22 19.17
N LYS A 176 11.10 19.70 20.01
CA LYS A 176 12.43 19.06 20.16
C LYS A 176 12.36 17.67 20.78
N TYR A 177 11.28 17.36 21.50
CA TYR A 177 11.11 16.06 22.14
C TYR A 177 10.70 14.97 21.15
N TYR A 178 9.95 15.35 20.10
CA TYR A 178 9.43 14.40 19.09
C TYR A 178 10.32 14.28 17.87
N TYR A 179 11.10 15.32 17.59
CA TYR A 179 12.04 15.37 16.49
C TYR A 179 13.23 16.24 16.89
N GLU A 180 14.41 15.63 16.90
CA GLU A 180 15.66 16.37 16.90
C GLU A 180 16.09 16.58 15.44
N ASN A 181 16.69 17.74 15.11
CA ASN A 181 17.23 18.03 13.77
C ASN A 181 18.32 17.03 13.29
N THR A 182 18.60 16.00 14.09
CA THR A 182 19.44 14.84 13.79
C THR A 182 18.73 13.78 12.96
N GLY A 183 17.40 13.81 12.84
CA GLY A 183 16.62 12.77 12.14
C GLY A 183 16.12 11.64 13.04
N GLU A 184 16.26 11.79 14.36
CA GLU A 184 15.70 10.88 15.35
C GLU A 184 14.24 11.25 15.63
N TYR A 185 13.34 10.27 15.47
CA TYR A 185 11.91 10.43 15.70
C TYR A 185 11.49 9.64 16.95
N ASP A 186 10.69 10.25 17.81
CA ASP A 186 10.09 9.54 18.94
C ASP A 186 9.10 8.48 18.46
N ILE A 187 8.91 7.43 19.26
CA ILE A 187 7.96 6.35 18.93
C ILE A 187 6.54 6.87 18.70
N GLN A 188 6.12 7.94 19.40
CA GLN A 188 4.80 8.54 19.19
C GLN A 188 4.62 9.05 17.77
N VAL A 189 5.69 9.58 17.14
CA VAL A 189 5.67 10.00 15.74
C VAL A 189 5.43 8.81 14.83
N LEU A 190 6.17 7.70 15.04
CA LEU A 190 6.03 6.49 14.23
C LEU A 190 4.64 5.86 14.39
N LYS A 191 4.08 5.87 15.61
CA LYS A 191 2.71 5.42 15.88
C LYS A 191 1.68 6.24 15.13
N ALA A 192 1.75 7.56 15.26
CA ALA A 192 0.81 8.47 14.61
C ALA A 192 0.92 8.37 13.08
N ALA A 193 2.12 8.24 12.53
CA ALA A 193 2.34 8.06 11.09
C ALA A 193 1.67 6.77 10.56
N LEU A 194 1.86 5.64 11.24
CA LEU A 194 1.21 4.37 10.84
C LEU A 194 -0.31 4.41 10.99
N MET A 195 -0.81 5.04 12.05
CA MET A 195 -2.23 5.22 12.28
C MET A 195 -2.86 6.10 11.20
N ASN A 196 -2.22 7.21 10.83
CA ASN A 196 -2.76 8.17 9.86
C ASN A 196 -2.83 7.61 8.44
N ILE A 197 -1.83 6.85 8.01
CA ILE A 197 -1.77 6.33 6.63
C ILE A 197 -2.49 4.99 6.49
N PHE A 198 -2.27 4.08 7.44
CA PHE A 198 -2.69 2.68 7.30
C PHE A 198 -3.70 2.23 8.35
N ASN A 199 -4.09 3.12 9.29
CA ASN A 199 -4.89 2.77 10.46
C ASN A 199 -4.24 1.69 11.35
N ILE A 200 -2.90 1.54 11.29
CA ILE A 200 -2.17 0.51 12.04
C ILE A 200 -1.71 1.07 13.38
N ASP A 201 -2.01 0.34 14.45
CA ASP A 201 -1.50 0.64 15.78
C ASP A 201 -0.25 -0.19 16.14
N LEU A 202 0.60 0.39 16.99
CA LEU A 202 1.76 -0.27 17.60
C LEU A 202 1.57 -0.39 19.11
N ILE A 203 1.45 -1.62 19.59
CA ILE A 203 1.35 -1.91 21.03
C ILE A 203 2.73 -2.25 21.57
N GLN A 204 3.14 -1.61 22.67
CA GLN A 204 4.40 -1.92 23.33
C GLN A 204 4.29 -3.24 24.10
N ILE A 205 5.26 -4.13 23.89
CA ILE A 205 5.40 -5.36 24.66
C ILE A 205 6.26 -5.06 25.88
N GLY A 206 5.63 -4.82 27.03
CA GLY A 206 6.34 -4.58 28.29
C GLY A 206 6.93 -5.86 28.91
N THR A 207 6.23 -6.99 28.80
CA THR A 207 6.73 -8.30 29.26
C THR A 207 6.20 -9.43 28.37
N LEU A 208 7.05 -10.44 28.11
CA LEU A 208 6.66 -11.67 27.42
C LEU A 208 6.30 -12.75 28.44
N GLN A 209 5.17 -12.57 29.12
CA GLN A 209 4.63 -13.61 30.00
C GLN A 209 4.07 -14.76 29.16
N PRO A 210 4.26 -16.04 29.55
CA PRO A 210 3.80 -17.22 28.81
C PRO A 210 2.32 -17.26 28.41
N ASN A 211 1.48 -16.47 29.09
CA ASN A 211 0.04 -16.37 28.85
C ASN A 211 -0.38 -15.05 28.19
N SER A 212 0.54 -14.25 27.67
CA SER A 212 0.14 -13.02 26.99
C SER A 212 -0.59 -13.36 25.69
N LEU A 213 -1.65 -12.61 25.37
CA LEU A 213 -2.43 -12.77 24.15
C LEU A 213 -1.56 -12.67 22.87
N ILE A 214 -0.42 -12.00 22.96
CA ILE A 214 0.56 -11.89 21.87
C ILE A 214 1.17 -13.26 21.57
N LEU A 215 1.42 -14.10 22.60
CA LEU A 215 1.98 -15.44 22.41
C LEU A 215 0.98 -16.38 21.73
N SER A 216 -0.29 -16.32 22.12
CA SER A 216 -1.33 -17.15 21.50
C SER A 216 -1.60 -16.77 20.04
N HIS A 217 -1.28 -15.53 19.64
CA HIS A 217 -1.50 -15.02 18.29
C HIS A 217 -0.22 -14.67 17.55
N ILE A 218 0.94 -15.17 17.96
CA ILE A 218 2.20 -14.81 17.31
C ILE A 218 2.26 -15.22 15.83
N GLN A 219 1.48 -16.24 15.47
CA GLN A 219 1.28 -16.67 14.09
C GLN A 219 0.51 -15.67 13.23
N GLN A 220 -0.15 -14.68 13.83
CA GLN A 220 -0.88 -13.61 13.14
C GLN A 220 -0.05 -12.33 13.07
N VAL A 221 1.00 -12.20 13.89
CA VAL A 221 1.89 -11.04 13.87
C VAL A 221 2.69 -11.01 12.57
N GLN A 222 2.61 -9.89 11.85
CA GLN A 222 3.38 -9.68 10.63
C GLN A 222 4.69 -8.95 10.89
N ALA A 223 4.71 -7.97 11.80
CA ALA A 223 5.93 -7.24 12.09
C ALA A 223 6.08 -6.88 13.57
N PHE A 224 7.33 -6.77 13.98
CA PHE A 224 7.76 -6.15 15.22
C PHE A 224 8.63 -4.96 14.89
N LEU A 225 8.36 -3.82 15.54
CA LEU A 225 9.25 -2.67 15.54
C LEU A 225 10.08 -2.70 16.82
N ILE A 226 11.38 -2.58 16.70
CA ILE A 226 12.32 -2.69 17.83
C ILE A 226 13.14 -1.42 17.91
N GLN A 227 13.17 -0.83 19.10
CA GLN A 227 14.07 0.26 19.45
C GLN A 227 15.17 -0.28 20.38
N GLN A 228 16.42 -0.14 19.98
CA GLN A 228 17.58 -0.55 20.78
C GLN A 228 18.69 0.48 20.62
N ASN A 229 19.21 1.01 21.74
CA ASN A 229 20.27 2.03 21.74
C ASN A 229 19.98 3.22 20.81
N TYR A 230 18.77 3.80 20.90
CA TYR A 230 18.31 4.91 20.07
C TYR A 230 18.20 4.61 18.56
N HIS A 231 18.22 3.33 18.16
CA HIS A 231 18.09 2.90 16.78
C HIS A 231 16.85 2.05 16.57
N TYR A 232 16.10 2.35 15.51
CA TYR A 232 14.95 1.54 15.10
C TYR A 232 15.31 0.54 13.99
N TYR A 233 14.82 -0.68 14.14
CA TYR A 233 14.80 -1.70 13.10
C TYR A 233 13.52 -2.54 13.24
N CYS A 234 13.19 -3.35 12.23
CA CYS A 234 12.02 -4.22 12.33
C CYS A 234 12.39 -5.70 12.15
N LEU A 235 11.55 -6.57 12.70
CA LEU A 235 11.45 -7.96 12.30
C LEU A 235 10.16 -8.10 11.52
N ARG A 236 10.26 -8.45 10.24
CA ARG A 236 9.09 -8.63 9.39
C ARG A 236 8.99 -10.05 8.89
N ARG A 237 7.79 -10.60 8.94
CA ARG A 237 7.44 -11.85 8.28
C ARG A 237 6.77 -11.51 6.96
N PHE A 238 7.25 -12.16 5.91
CA PHE A 238 6.74 -12.03 4.55
C PHE A 238 5.87 -13.24 4.20
N ARG A 239 4.84 -13.07 3.39
CA ARG A 239 3.87 -14.13 3.08
C ARG A 239 4.53 -15.29 2.34
N LEU A 240 5.54 -14.99 1.51
CA LEU A 240 6.33 -15.99 0.78
C LEU A 240 7.17 -16.89 1.69
N THR A 241 7.34 -16.51 2.96
CA THR A 241 8.20 -17.18 3.93
C THR A 241 7.52 -17.22 5.29
N GLU A 242 6.32 -17.80 5.37
CA GLU A 242 5.47 -17.83 6.58
C GLU A 242 6.20 -18.34 7.85
N ASP A 243 7.30 -19.08 7.69
CA ASP A 243 8.07 -19.66 8.78
C ASP A 243 9.21 -18.79 9.32
N TYR A 244 9.52 -17.64 8.69
CA TYR A 244 10.66 -16.82 9.06
C TYR A 244 10.30 -15.35 9.24
N PHE A 245 10.83 -14.77 10.31
CA PHE A 245 10.99 -13.34 10.45
C PHE A 245 12.36 -12.92 9.94
N PHE A 246 12.41 -11.81 9.21
CA PHE A 246 13.62 -11.21 8.69
C PHE A 246 13.91 -9.96 9.50
N LYS A 247 15.11 -9.88 10.06
CA LYS A 247 15.61 -8.63 10.62
C LYS A 247 15.94 -7.68 9.48
N ILE A 248 15.23 -6.55 9.43
CA ILE A 248 15.48 -5.47 8.48
C ILE A 248 16.04 -4.28 9.26
N ASP A 249 17.35 -4.16 9.23
CA ASP A 249 18.12 -3.10 9.88
C ASP A 249 18.88 -2.32 8.80
N TYR A 250 18.52 -1.05 8.61
CA TYR A 250 19.05 -0.25 7.53
C TYR A 250 20.47 0.26 7.80
N LYS A 251 20.90 0.23 9.07
CA LYS A 251 22.28 0.54 9.47
C LYS A 251 23.25 -0.58 9.09
N ASN A 252 22.76 -1.82 9.01
CA ASN A 252 23.56 -3.01 8.72
C ASN A 252 22.93 -3.84 7.58
N PRO A 253 22.97 -3.35 6.32
CA PRO A 253 22.35 -4.00 5.16
C PRO A 253 22.86 -5.41 4.87
N THR A 254 24.02 -5.78 5.41
CA THR A 254 24.74 -7.00 5.04
C THR A 254 24.29 -8.26 5.76
N TYR A 255 23.33 -8.19 6.69
CA TYR A 255 22.91 -9.34 7.48
C TYR A 255 21.38 -9.44 7.59
N HIS A 256 20.75 -10.12 6.64
CA HIS A 256 19.39 -10.63 6.83
C HIS A 256 19.42 -11.77 7.85
N VAL A 257 19.30 -11.43 9.13
CA VAL A 257 19.12 -12.44 10.18
C VAL A 257 17.73 -13.02 10.01
N ARG A 258 17.68 -14.31 9.69
CA ARG A 258 16.44 -15.09 9.59
C ARG A 258 16.17 -15.78 10.91
N ILE A 259 15.02 -15.49 11.48
CA ILE A 259 14.58 -16.05 12.76
C ILE A 259 13.39 -16.94 12.46
N HIS A 260 13.55 -18.25 12.68
CA HIS A 260 12.44 -19.19 12.53
C HIS A 260 11.32 -18.80 13.51
N ARG A 261 10.06 -18.95 13.08
CA ARG A 261 8.88 -18.60 13.87
C ARG A 261 8.89 -19.24 15.26
N ASP A 262 9.39 -20.46 15.40
CA ASP A 262 9.43 -21.17 16.69
C ASP A 262 10.47 -20.56 17.65
N ASN A 263 11.45 -19.82 17.11
CA ASN A 263 12.53 -19.20 17.87
C ASN A 263 12.28 -17.71 18.14
N ILE A 264 11.26 -17.09 17.55
CA ILE A 264 11.02 -15.65 17.66
C ILE A 264 10.81 -15.23 19.12
N LEU A 265 10.16 -16.06 19.93
CA LEU A 265 9.88 -15.73 21.33
C LEU A 265 11.12 -15.65 22.18
N ASN A 266 12.02 -16.62 22.02
CA ASN A 266 13.30 -16.60 22.71
C ASN A 266 14.13 -15.39 22.26
N PHE A 267 14.10 -15.07 20.97
CA PHE A 267 14.76 -13.88 20.43
C PHE A 267 14.22 -12.58 21.03
N LEU A 268 12.89 -12.39 21.08
CA LEU A 268 12.27 -11.20 21.65
C LEU A 268 12.51 -11.09 23.17
N LYS A 269 12.52 -12.21 23.90
CA LYS A 269 12.89 -12.24 25.33
C LYS A 269 14.31 -11.74 25.55
N THR A 270 15.26 -12.25 24.78
CA THR A 270 16.65 -11.78 24.82
C THR A 270 16.72 -10.27 24.55
N LEU A 271 15.98 -9.75 23.57
CA LEU A 271 15.97 -8.31 23.30
C LEU A 271 15.43 -7.47 24.48
N LEU A 272 14.35 -7.91 25.13
CA LEU A 272 13.81 -7.24 26.32
C LEU A 272 14.81 -7.27 27.49
N GLU A 273 15.48 -8.40 27.71
CA GLU A 273 16.53 -8.54 28.75
C GLU A 273 17.72 -7.59 28.51
N HIS A 274 17.99 -7.25 27.25
CA HIS A 274 19.00 -6.27 26.86
C HIS A 274 18.46 -4.83 26.83
N GLY A 275 17.27 -4.57 27.36
CA GLY A 275 16.68 -3.24 27.47
C GLY A 275 16.12 -2.67 26.16
N SER A 276 15.79 -3.52 25.18
CA SER A 276 15.14 -3.06 23.95
C SER A 276 13.65 -2.79 24.20
N ASN A 277 13.09 -1.76 23.56
CA ASN A 277 11.64 -1.59 23.50
C ASN A 277 11.12 -2.32 22.25
N ILE A 278 10.11 -3.16 22.43
CA ILE A 278 9.50 -3.95 21.35
C ILE A 278 8.06 -3.51 21.19
N TYR A 279 7.66 -3.27 19.94
CA TYR A 279 6.31 -2.89 19.56
C TYR A 279 5.79 -3.88 18.54
N VAL A 280 4.52 -4.27 18.65
CA VAL A 280 3.84 -5.21 17.75
C VAL A 280 2.77 -4.50 16.95
N THR A 281 2.64 -4.85 15.67
CA THR A 281 1.56 -4.38 14.82
C THR A 281 0.32 -5.24 15.03
N VAL A 282 -0.81 -4.62 15.38
CA VAL A 282 -2.06 -5.33 15.73
C VAL A 282 -2.92 -5.61 14.51
N GLN A 283 -2.63 -4.97 13.38
CA GLN A 283 -3.42 -5.06 12.16
C GLN A 283 -2.62 -5.62 10.99
N TYR A 284 -3.36 -6.07 9.97
CA TYR A 284 -2.77 -6.53 8.72
C TYR A 284 -2.09 -5.35 8.02
N ILE A 285 -0.77 -5.44 7.87
CA ILE A 285 0.02 -4.60 7.00
C ILE A 285 -0.23 -5.09 5.58
N SER A 286 -0.75 -4.20 4.74
CA SER A 286 -0.89 -4.49 3.31
C SER A 286 0.48 -4.81 2.73
N ASP A 287 0.60 -5.98 2.13
CA ASP A 287 1.77 -6.42 1.42
C ASP A 287 1.69 -5.94 -0.04
N ALA A 288 1.30 -4.69 -0.31
CA ALA A 288 0.94 -4.22 -1.66
C ALA A 288 2.03 -4.45 -2.73
N ILE A 289 3.32 -4.30 -2.38
CA ILE A 289 4.44 -4.67 -3.27
C ILE A 289 4.53 -6.20 -3.48
N GLU A 290 4.20 -6.97 -2.46
CA GLU A 290 4.08 -8.42 -2.53
C GLU A 290 2.82 -8.86 -3.28
N ASP A 291 1.70 -8.15 -3.24
CA ASP A 291 0.47 -8.42 -4.02
C ASP A 291 0.68 -8.11 -5.51
N GLU A 292 1.57 -7.17 -5.85
CA GLU A 292 2.03 -6.93 -7.23
C GLU A 292 3.00 -8.03 -7.73
N ILE A 293 3.77 -8.67 -6.81
CA ILE A 293 4.63 -9.84 -7.11
C ILE A 293 3.84 -11.17 -7.04
N THR A 294 2.78 -11.25 -6.23
CA THR A 294 1.97 -12.44 -5.96
C THR A 294 0.59 -12.41 -6.59
N THR A 295 0.31 -11.45 -7.49
CA THR A 295 -0.82 -11.55 -8.42
C THR A 295 -0.75 -12.81 -9.29
N ASP A 296 0.39 -13.51 -9.29
CA ASP A 296 0.57 -14.87 -9.81
C ASP A 296 0.09 -16.02 -8.88
N ASN A 297 -0.32 -15.77 -7.64
CA ASN A 297 -0.70 -16.81 -6.65
C ASN A 297 -2.02 -16.57 -5.85
N ILE A 298 -2.85 -15.58 -6.22
CA ILE A 298 -4.19 -15.35 -5.62
C ILE A 298 -5.24 -16.41 -6.09
N LYS A 299 -4.85 -17.68 -6.30
CA LYS A 299 -5.77 -18.73 -6.77
C LYS A 299 -6.44 -19.56 -5.67
N THR A 300 -6.12 -19.40 -4.38
CA THR A 300 -6.56 -20.43 -3.39
C THR A 300 -7.16 -19.93 -2.08
N ARG A 301 -7.29 -18.61 -1.81
CA ARG A 301 -7.76 -18.15 -0.47
C ARG A 301 -8.91 -17.14 -0.44
N LEU A 302 -9.34 -16.57 -1.57
CA LEU A 302 -10.51 -15.67 -1.60
C LEU A 302 -11.87 -16.39 -1.48
N TRP A 303 -11.88 -17.73 -1.38
CA TRP A 303 -13.10 -18.53 -1.18
C TRP A 303 -13.18 -19.18 0.21
N ALA A 304 -12.29 -18.83 1.15
CA ALA A 304 -12.24 -19.47 2.47
C ALA A 304 -11.81 -18.53 3.60
N LEU A 305 -12.37 -17.32 3.66
CA LEU A 305 -12.42 -16.58 4.92
C LEU A 305 -13.69 -17.02 5.67
N PRO A 306 -13.61 -17.81 6.76
CA PRO A 306 -14.72 -17.89 7.69
C PRO A 306 -14.88 -16.51 8.34
N ASP A 307 -16.13 -16.14 8.64
CA ASP A 307 -16.48 -14.90 9.33
C ASP A 307 -15.50 -14.58 10.46
N ALA A 308 -14.96 -13.35 10.45
CA ALA A 308 -14.05 -12.88 11.47
C ALA A 308 -14.68 -13.05 12.87
N PRO A 309 -13.97 -13.57 13.89
CA PRO A 309 -14.55 -13.74 15.22
C PRO A 309 -14.89 -12.39 15.83
N ALA A 310 -15.99 -12.36 16.60
CA ALA A 310 -16.58 -11.22 17.29
C ALA A 310 -15.71 -10.57 18.38
N ASP A 311 -14.43 -10.91 18.50
CA ASP A 311 -13.56 -10.53 19.63
C ASP A 311 -12.74 -9.25 19.38
N ARG A 312 -13.21 -8.35 18.51
CA ARG A 312 -12.59 -7.01 18.30
C ARG A 312 -12.59 -6.16 19.59
N GLU A 313 -13.53 -6.37 20.50
CA GLU A 313 -13.62 -5.61 21.76
C GLU A 313 -12.59 -6.05 22.83
N ALA A 314 -11.98 -7.23 22.70
CA ALA A 314 -11.00 -7.71 23.68
C ALA A 314 -9.61 -7.06 23.50
N LEU A 315 -9.31 -6.52 22.32
CA LEU A 315 -8.02 -5.86 22.03
C LEU A 315 -8.04 -4.34 22.28
N VAL A 316 -9.22 -3.72 22.31
CA VAL A 316 -9.38 -2.26 22.52
C VAL A 316 -9.48 -1.89 24.02
N ASN A 317 -9.69 -2.88 24.90
CA ASN A 317 -9.79 -2.68 26.35
C ASN A 317 -8.49 -2.99 27.12
N ILE A 318 -7.32 -2.77 26.53
CA ILE A 318 -5.99 -2.91 27.18
C ILE A 318 -5.31 -1.55 27.32
#